data_AF-A0A3C0C2F3-F1
#
_entry.id   AF-A0A3C0C2F3-F1
#
_cell.length_a   1.000
_cell.length_b   1.000
_cell.length_c   1.000
_cell.angle_alpha   90.00
_cell.angle_beta   90.00
_cell.angle_gamma   90.00
#
_symmetry.space_group_name_H-M   'P 1'
#
loop_
_entity.id
_entity.type
_entity.pdbx_description
1 polymer ?
#
loop_
_entity_poly.entity_id
_entity_poly.type
_entity_poly.pdbx_seq_one_letter_code
_entity_poly.pdbx_strand_id
1 'polypeptide(L)'
;CIAMLMTSDIPMIMLAQKSVTGLDSFPLLAIPFFILAGALMCNGGISRRLVALAESLVGYIVGGLAMVTVLACMFFAAISGSGPATVSAIGSFMIPSMKERKYDAGFAAAITAAAGTIGVIIPPSIPFVIYCVVAQCSIGDMFIAGIIPGIIIGIALMLVCYITARKRNYKTMTDRPRFSEVSKAFKESFWALLVPLIILGGIYGGIFTPTEAAAVGVIYGFFVGTFVYRELKLKDLYKI
;
A
#
# COMPACT_ATOMS: atom_id res chain seq x y z
N CYS A 1 5.95 9.94 -29.67
CA CYS A 1 6.78 10.88 -30.46
C CYS A 1 6.86 10.52 -31.94
N ILE A 2 7.24 9.29 -32.33
CA ILE A 2 7.37 8.89 -33.75
C ILE A 2 6.05 9.03 -34.54
N ALA A 3 4.91 8.64 -33.94
CA ALA A 3 3.60 8.81 -34.59
C ALA A 3 3.18 10.29 -34.76
N MET A 4 3.49 11.18 -33.80
CA MET A 4 3.21 12.62 -33.94
C MET A 4 4.15 13.30 -34.95
N LEU A 5 5.39 12.82 -35.08
CA LEU A 5 6.35 13.30 -36.07
C LEU A 5 5.94 13.00 -37.51
N MET A 6 5.17 11.93 -37.73
CA MET A 6 4.78 11.49 -39.07
C MET A 6 3.38 11.96 -39.49
N THR A 7 2.54 12.41 -38.54
CA THR A 7 1.12 12.67 -38.79
C THR A 7 0.68 14.10 -38.40
N SER A 8 1.58 14.96 -37.89
CA SER A 8 1.20 16.28 -37.39
C SER A 8 2.18 17.38 -37.85
N ASP A 9 1.66 18.52 -38.33
CA ASP A 9 2.44 19.71 -38.72
C ASP A 9 2.97 20.51 -37.50
N ILE A 10 3.08 19.88 -36.33
CA ILE A 10 3.50 20.55 -35.10
C ILE A 10 5.02 20.78 -35.16
N PRO A 11 5.52 22.01 -34.95
CA PRO A 11 6.95 22.29 -34.95
C PRO A 11 7.71 21.38 -33.98
N MET A 12 8.81 20.79 -34.44
CA MET A 12 9.60 19.84 -33.64
C MET A 12 10.06 20.43 -32.31
N ILE A 13 10.34 21.74 -32.28
CA ILE A 13 10.70 22.46 -31.05
C ILE A 13 9.54 22.49 -30.04
N MET A 14 8.30 22.57 -30.51
CA MET A 14 7.11 22.57 -29.67
C MET A 14 6.82 21.16 -29.14
N LEU A 15 7.04 20.12 -29.94
CA LEU A 15 6.98 18.73 -29.48
C LEU A 15 8.05 18.45 -28.41
N ALA A 16 9.28 18.92 -28.62
CA ALA A 16 10.37 18.78 -27.65
C ALA A 16 10.06 19.54 -26.35
N GLN A 17 9.65 20.81 -26.44
CA GLN A 17 9.26 21.60 -25.27
C GLN A 17 8.09 20.98 -24.50
N LYS A 18 7.01 20.59 -25.17
CA LYS A 18 5.84 19.98 -24.52
C LYS A 18 6.16 18.64 -23.87
N SER A 19 7.04 17.86 -24.47
CA SER A 19 7.53 16.60 -23.90
C SER A 19 8.31 16.84 -22.60
N VAL A 20 9.17 17.87 -22.57
CA VAL A 20 9.96 18.22 -21.37
C VAL A 20 9.07 18.83 -20.29
N THR A 21 8.22 19.81 -20.64
CA THR A 21 7.34 20.47 -19.65
C THR A 21 6.26 19.54 -19.09
N GLY A 22 5.87 18.49 -19.82
CA GLY A 22 4.94 17.47 -19.32
C GLY A 22 5.57 16.56 -18.26
N LEU A 23 6.90 16.38 -18.31
CA LEU A 23 7.67 15.64 -17.30
C LEU A 23 8.03 16.51 -16.10
N ASP A 24 8.17 17.82 -16.30
CA ASP A 24 8.46 18.81 -15.26
C ASP A 24 7.20 19.21 -14.46
N SER A 25 6.51 18.20 -13.93
CA SER A 25 5.32 18.37 -13.11
C SER A 25 5.66 18.09 -11.65
N PHE A 26 5.63 19.13 -10.81
CA PHE A 26 5.91 19.01 -9.38
C PHE A 26 5.10 17.90 -8.65
N PRO A 27 3.81 17.67 -8.99
CA PRO A 27 3.07 16.52 -8.44
C PRO A 27 3.63 15.14 -8.80
N LEU A 28 4.33 14.98 -9.93
CA LEU A 28 4.95 13.70 -10.30
C LEU A 28 6.13 13.33 -9.40
N LEU A 29 6.75 14.31 -8.72
CA LEU A 29 7.78 14.04 -7.70
C LEU A 29 7.22 13.27 -6.49
N ALA A 30 5.90 13.32 -6.25
CA ALA A 30 5.27 12.52 -5.20
C ALA A 30 5.44 11.01 -5.46
N ILE A 31 5.50 10.58 -6.73
CA ILE A 31 5.61 9.17 -7.13
C ILE A 31 6.90 8.52 -6.61
N PRO A 32 8.12 9.01 -6.95
CA PRO A 32 9.34 8.43 -6.42
C PRO A 32 9.43 8.52 -4.89
N PHE A 33 8.89 9.57 -4.26
CA PHE A 33 8.85 9.67 -2.80
C PHE A 33 7.91 8.62 -2.17
N PHE A 34 6.72 8.37 -2.72
CA PHE A 34 5.85 7.30 -2.22
C PHE A 34 6.45 5.91 -2.46
N ILE A 35 7.12 5.69 -3.59
CA ILE A 35 7.86 4.44 -3.84
C ILE A 35 8.96 4.25 -2.79
N LEU A 36 9.78 5.28 -2.55
CA LEU A 36 10.85 5.25 -1.56
C LEU A 36 10.31 5.07 -0.14
N ALA A 37 9.25 5.78 0.23
CA ALA A 37 8.59 5.63 1.52
C ALA A 37 8.09 4.19 1.70
N GLY A 38 7.38 3.64 0.72
CA GLY A 38 6.92 2.26 0.73
C GLY A 38 8.08 1.26 0.89
N ALA A 39 9.19 1.47 0.19
CA ALA A 39 10.37 0.61 0.27
C ALA A 39 11.05 0.67 1.65
N LEU A 40 11.23 1.88 2.21
CA LEU A 40 11.77 2.07 3.57
C LEU A 40 10.87 1.43 4.62
N MET A 41 9.55 1.55 4.48
CA MET A 41 8.60 0.99 5.44
C MET A 41 8.51 -0.53 5.33
N CYS A 42 8.63 -1.08 4.12
CA CYS A 42 8.73 -2.52 3.90
C CYS A 42 9.96 -3.11 4.61
N ASN A 43 11.13 -2.48 4.42
CA ASN A 43 12.39 -2.95 5.01
C ASN A 43 12.56 -2.56 6.48
N GLY A 44 11.84 -1.54 6.96
CA GLY A 44 11.89 -1.04 8.33
C GLY A 44 10.92 -1.68 9.30
N GLY A 45 10.29 -2.78 8.92
CA GLY A 45 9.45 -3.59 9.81
C GLY A 45 8.03 -3.08 10.02
N ILE A 46 7.61 -2.02 9.30
CA ILE A 46 6.24 -1.52 9.36
C ILE A 46 5.26 -2.59 8.84
N SER A 47 5.55 -3.21 7.69
CA SER A 47 4.70 -4.25 7.10
C SER A 47 4.45 -5.40 8.07
N ARG A 48 5.49 -5.87 8.77
CA ARG A 48 5.38 -6.99 9.72
C ARG A 48 4.42 -6.66 10.87
N ARG A 49 4.47 -5.44 11.38
CA ARG A 49 3.59 -4.99 12.48
C ARG A 49 2.15 -4.79 12.02
N LEU A 50 1.94 -4.30 10.79
CA LEU A 50 0.62 -4.21 10.18
C LEU A 50 0.01 -5.60 9.95
N VAL A 51 0.82 -6.58 9.51
CA VAL A 51 0.39 -7.97 9.40
C VAL A 51 0.02 -8.53 10.78
N ALA A 52 0.86 -8.35 11.80
CA ALA A 52 0.57 -8.82 13.15
C ALA A 52 -0.73 -8.19 13.73
N LEU A 53 -0.96 -6.91 13.45
CA LEU A 53 -2.23 -6.26 13.79
C LEU A 53 -3.40 -6.92 13.06
N ALA A 54 -3.30 -7.10 11.75
CA ALA A 54 -4.34 -7.76 10.96
C ALA A 54 -4.63 -9.18 11.47
N GLU A 55 -3.59 -9.95 11.82
CA GLU A 55 -3.71 -11.26 12.45
C GLU A 55 -4.50 -11.21 13.75
N SER A 56 -4.21 -10.23 14.62
CA SER A 56 -4.95 -10.06 15.87
C SER A 56 -6.43 -9.69 15.68
N LEU A 57 -6.78 -9.05 14.55
CA LEU A 57 -8.14 -8.57 14.28
C LEU A 57 -9.02 -9.61 13.59
N VAL A 58 -8.48 -10.40 12.65
CA VAL A 58 -9.29 -11.31 11.82
C VAL A 58 -8.73 -12.74 11.72
N GLY A 59 -7.59 -13.03 12.35
CA GLY A 59 -6.96 -14.36 12.31
C GLY A 59 -7.80 -15.48 12.93
N TYR A 60 -8.65 -15.16 13.92
CA TYR A 60 -9.55 -16.12 14.57
C TYR A 60 -10.79 -16.49 13.74
N ILE A 61 -10.96 -15.90 12.57
CA ILE A 61 -12.08 -16.22 11.67
C ILE A 61 -11.70 -17.44 10.82
N VAL A 62 -12.69 -18.24 10.41
CA VAL A 62 -12.47 -19.35 9.46
C VAL A 62 -11.87 -18.80 8.18
N GLY A 63 -10.70 -19.32 7.78
CA GLY A 63 -9.95 -18.74 6.66
C GLY A 63 -9.12 -17.50 7.04
N GLY A 64 -8.89 -17.27 8.33
CA GLY A 64 -8.35 -16.02 8.86
C GLY A 64 -7.10 -15.55 8.15
N LEU A 65 -6.16 -16.45 7.81
CA LEU A 65 -4.93 -16.09 7.13
C LEU A 65 -5.16 -15.43 5.76
N ALA A 66 -6.22 -15.81 5.02
CA ALA A 66 -6.60 -15.15 3.77
C ALA A 66 -7.18 -13.76 4.01
N MET A 67 -7.98 -13.57 5.06
CA MET A 67 -8.49 -12.26 5.45
C MET A 67 -7.37 -11.34 5.97
N VAL A 68 -6.41 -11.90 6.71
CA VAL A 68 -5.20 -11.20 7.15
C VAL A 68 -4.44 -10.67 5.95
N THR A 69 -4.25 -11.47 4.89
CA THR A 69 -3.60 -10.99 3.67
C THR A 69 -4.35 -9.80 3.07
N VAL A 70 -5.68 -9.88 2.97
CA VAL A 70 -6.48 -8.76 2.44
C VAL A 70 -6.32 -7.51 3.31
N LEU A 71 -6.47 -7.64 4.62
CA LEU A 71 -6.39 -6.52 5.55
C LEU A 71 -4.98 -5.92 5.64
N ALA A 72 -3.95 -6.75 5.63
CA ALA A 72 -2.55 -6.31 5.58
C ALA A 72 -2.24 -5.59 4.26
N CYS A 73 -2.75 -6.10 3.12
CA CYS A 73 -2.67 -5.40 1.84
C CYS A 73 -3.39 -4.05 1.89
N MET A 74 -4.56 -3.94 2.54
CA MET A 74 -5.25 -2.65 2.70
C MET A 74 -4.43 -1.64 3.52
N PHE A 75 -3.84 -2.07 4.64
CA PHE A 75 -2.99 -1.19 5.45
C PHE A 75 -1.72 -0.77 4.72
N PHE A 76 -1.07 -1.69 4.01
CA PHE A 76 0.15 -1.39 3.26
C PHE A 76 -0.12 -0.64 1.95
N ALA A 77 -1.29 -0.82 1.35
CA ALA A 77 -1.80 -0.01 0.23
C ALA A 77 -1.87 1.46 0.64
N ALA A 78 -2.40 1.73 1.84
CA ALA A 78 -2.49 3.07 2.43
C ALA A 78 -1.14 3.72 2.78
N ILE A 79 -0.04 3.08 2.40
CA ILE A 79 1.33 3.55 2.59
C ILE A 79 2.04 3.63 1.25
N SER A 80 2.07 2.51 0.52
CA SER A 80 2.89 2.37 -0.69
C SER A 80 2.24 2.93 -1.95
N GLY A 81 0.91 2.99 -2.01
CA GLY A 81 0.16 3.41 -3.21
C GLY A 81 0.48 2.62 -4.47
N SER A 82 1.01 1.40 -4.33
CA SER A 82 1.51 0.57 -5.42
C SER A 82 1.06 -0.88 -5.23
N GLY A 83 0.33 -1.39 -6.22
CA GLY A 83 -0.11 -2.78 -6.22
C GLY A 83 1.05 -3.77 -6.24
N PRO A 84 1.99 -3.69 -7.21
CA PRO A 84 3.14 -4.59 -7.26
C PRO A 84 4.01 -4.55 -5.99
N ALA A 85 4.23 -3.35 -5.42
CA ALA A 85 4.98 -3.24 -4.17
C ALA A 85 4.23 -3.91 -3.00
N THR A 86 2.91 -3.74 -2.93
CA THR A 86 2.06 -4.39 -1.92
C THR A 86 2.11 -5.91 -2.04
N VAL A 87 1.98 -6.46 -3.26
CA VAL A 87 2.08 -7.91 -3.51
C VAL A 87 3.46 -8.43 -3.14
N SER A 88 4.53 -7.73 -3.53
CA SER A 88 5.90 -8.14 -3.21
C SER A 88 6.15 -8.15 -1.70
N ALA A 89 5.77 -7.08 -1.01
CA ALA A 89 5.96 -6.93 0.42
C ALA A 89 5.14 -7.95 1.21
N ILE A 90 3.80 -7.91 1.09
CA ILE A 90 2.90 -8.75 1.89
C ILE A 90 2.98 -10.21 1.43
N GLY A 91 3.05 -10.46 0.13
CA GLY A 91 3.10 -11.81 -0.43
C GLY A 91 4.34 -12.60 -0.01
N SER A 92 5.48 -11.93 0.17
CA SER A 92 6.71 -12.58 0.64
C SER A 92 6.58 -13.25 2.01
N PHE A 93 5.68 -12.74 2.87
CA PHE A 93 5.39 -13.32 4.18
C PHE A 93 4.14 -14.20 4.17
N MET A 94 3.08 -13.74 3.51
CA MET A 94 1.77 -14.39 3.59
C MET A 94 1.67 -15.66 2.74
N ILE A 95 2.29 -15.71 1.55
CA ILE A 95 2.22 -16.89 0.69
C ILE A 95 2.92 -18.10 1.36
N PRO A 96 4.16 -17.98 1.88
CA PRO A 96 4.79 -19.07 2.63
C PRO A 96 3.97 -19.50 3.86
N SER A 97 3.49 -18.54 4.66
CA SER A 97 2.65 -18.80 5.84
C SER A 97 1.37 -19.57 5.48
N MET A 98 0.74 -19.24 4.36
CA MET A 98 -0.44 -19.95 3.84
C MET A 98 -0.12 -21.39 3.47
N LYS A 99 0.99 -21.61 2.77
CA LYS A 99 1.42 -22.95 2.37
C LYS A 99 1.75 -23.83 3.57
N GLU A 100 2.44 -23.30 4.58
CA GLU A 100 2.73 -24.01 5.84
C GLU A 100 1.45 -24.46 6.55
N ARG A 101 0.40 -23.64 6.47
CA ARG A 101 -0.92 -23.95 7.01
C ARG A 101 -1.82 -24.74 6.05
N LYS A 102 -1.24 -25.35 5.02
CA LYS A 102 -1.91 -26.23 4.06
C LYS A 102 -2.99 -25.54 3.21
N TYR A 103 -2.89 -24.23 3.01
CA TYR A 103 -3.66 -23.57 1.96
C TYR A 103 -3.13 -24.00 0.60
N ASP A 104 -4.02 -24.11 -0.37
CA ASP A 104 -3.64 -24.32 -1.76
C ASP A 104 -2.75 -23.17 -2.24
N ALA A 105 -1.61 -23.51 -2.88
CA ALA A 105 -0.63 -22.53 -3.33
C ALA A 105 -1.21 -21.61 -4.42
N GLY A 106 -2.08 -22.14 -5.28
CA GLY A 106 -2.79 -21.36 -6.29
C GLY A 106 -3.70 -20.31 -5.66
N PHE A 107 -4.48 -20.71 -4.65
CA PHE A 107 -5.30 -19.78 -3.87
C PHE A 107 -4.47 -18.72 -3.14
N ALA A 108 -3.38 -19.11 -2.48
CA ALA A 108 -2.50 -18.18 -1.77
C ALA A 108 -1.91 -17.10 -2.70
N ALA A 109 -1.44 -17.50 -3.89
CA ALA A 109 -0.96 -16.57 -4.89
C ALA A 109 -2.09 -15.69 -5.44
N ALA A 110 -3.23 -16.28 -5.77
CA ALA A 110 -4.38 -15.56 -6.35
C ALA A 110 -4.94 -14.50 -5.39
N ILE A 111 -5.13 -14.84 -4.11
CA ILE A 111 -5.66 -13.87 -3.14
C ILE A 111 -4.65 -12.75 -2.86
N THR A 112 -3.36 -13.06 -2.78
CA THR A 112 -2.32 -12.06 -2.58
C THR A 112 -2.26 -11.10 -3.76
N ALA A 113 -2.28 -11.62 -5.00
CA ALA A 113 -2.30 -10.81 -6.21
C ALA A 113 -3.55 -9.93 -6.27
N ALA A 114 -4.74 -10.50 -6.02
CA ALA A 114 -5.99 -9.76 -6.03
C ALA A 114 -6.07 -8.70 -4.93
N ALA A 115 -5.66 -9.02 -3.69
CA ALA A 115 -5.65 -8.08 -2.58
C ALA A 115 -4.63 -6.96 -2.78
N GLY A 116 -3.48 -7.25 -3.41
CA GLY A 116 -2.49 -6.23 -3.71
C GLY A 116 -2.98 -5.19 -4.71
N THR A 117 -3.92 -5.51 -5.61
CA THR A 117 -4.49 -4.49 -6.52
C THR A 117 -5.22 -3.38 -5.78
N ILE A 118 -5.70 -3.62 -4.56
CA ILE A 118 -6.26 -2.58 -3.69
C ILE A 118 -5.27 -1.41 -3.50
N GLY A 119 -3.96 -1.68 -3.61
CA GLY A 119 -2.88 -0.70 -3.63
C GLY A 119 -3.02 0.43 -4.64
N VAL A 120 -3.82 0.24 -5.71
CA VAL A 120 -4.09 1.31 -6.70
C VAL A 120 -5.29 2.19 -6.33
N ILE A 121 -6.09 1.79 -5.33
CA ILE A 121 -7.35 2.44 -4.97
C ILE A 121 -7.28 3.08 -3.58
N ILE A 122 -6.74 2.37 -2.57
CA ILE A 122 -6.65 2.92 -1.21
C ILE A 122 -5.55 4.01 -1.18
N PRO A 123 -5.87 5.24 -0.74
CA PRO A 123 -4.91 6.34 -0.71
C PRO A 123 -3.81 6.22 0.34
N PRO A 124 -2.60 6.79 0.10
CA PRO A 124 -2.19 7.47 -1.12
C PRO A 124 -2.01 6.46 -2.28
N SER A 125 -2.33 6.86 -3.51
CA SER A 125 -2.28 5.97 -4.70
C SER A 125 -1.50 6.61 -5.84
N ILE A 126 -0.44 5.93 -6.31
CA ILE A 126 0.39 6.40 -7.42
C ILE A 126 -0.44 6.51 -8.72
N PRO A 127 -1.29 5.53 -9.09
CA PRO A 127 -2.17 5.66 -10.23
C PRO A 127 -3.13 6.86 -10.17
N PHE A 128 -3.63 7.24 -8.98
CA PHE A 128 -4.44 8.44 -8.83
C PHE A 128 -3.64 9.73 -9.05
N VAL A 129 -2.39 9.78 -8.58
CA VAL A 129 -1.49 10.91 -8.88
C VAL A 129 -1.32 11.06 -10.38
N ILE A 130 -0.99 9.98 -11.09
CA ILE A 130 -0.82 10.00 -12.55
C ILE A 130 -2.12 10.43 -13.24
N TYR A 131 -3.25 9.82 -12.85
CA TYR A 131 -4.56 10.16 -13.40
C TYR A 131 -4.86 11.64 -13.23
N CYS A 132 -4.70 12.20 -12.03
CA CYS A 132 -5.02 13.61 -11.81
C CYS A 132 -4.03 14.59 -12.43
N VAL A 133 -2.76 14.21 -12.61
CA VAL A 133 -1.84 15.01 -13.42
C VAL A 133 -2.29 15.05 -14.88
N VAL A 134 -2.76 13.93 -15.44
CA VAL A 134 -3.22 13.89 -16.83
C VAL A 134 -4.58 14.56 -17.00
N ALA A 135 -5.54 14.25 -16.13
CA ALA A 135 -6.91 14.76 -16.15
C ALA A 135 -7.04 16.17 -15.57
N GLN A 136 -5.95 16.74 -15.04
CA GLN A 136 -5.92 18.04 -14.36
C GLN A 136 -6.96 18.14 -13.23
N CYS A 137 -7.13 17.05 -12.48
CA CYS A 137 -7.98 17.02 -11.27
C CYS A 137 -7.18 17.20 -9.98
N SER A 138 -7.89 17.50 -8.90
CA SER A 138 -7.32 17.55 -7.55
C SER A 138 -6.94 16.15 -7.07
N ILE A 139 -5.65 15.94 -6.78
CA ILE A 139 -5.14 14.69 -6.21
C ILE A 139 -5.77 14.42 -4.84
N GLY A 140 -5.95 15.45 -4.02
CA GLY A 140 -6.56 15.33 -2.70
C GLY A 140 -8.00 14.82 -2.77
N ASP A 141 -8.80 15.35 -3.69
CA ASP A 141 -10.19 14.93 -3.87
C ASP A 141 -10.27 13.50 -4.41
N MET A 142 -9.38 13.15 -5.34
CA MET A 142 -9.28 11.78 -5.87
C MET A 142 -8.87 10.78 -4.79
N PHE A 143 -7.98 11.18 -3.87
CA PHE A 143 -7.66 10.35 -2.70
C PHE A 143 -8.90 10.13 -1.83
N ILE A 144 -9.65 11.18 -1.48
CA ILE A 144 -10.89 11.02 -0.70
C ILE A 144 -11.89 10.09 -1.42
N ALA A 145 -12.07 10.29 -2.72
CA ALA A 145 -12.94 9.48 -3.56
C ALA A 145 -12.55 7.99 -3.57
N GLY A 146 -11.27 7.66 -3.39
CA GLY A 146 -10.75 6.30 -3.34
C GLY A 146 -11.02 5.51 -2.06
N ILE A 147 -11.29 6.19 -0.94
CA ILE A 147 -11.43 5.55 0.38
C ILE A 147 -12.61 4.58 0.38
N ILE A 148 -13.79 5.05 -0.01
CA ILE A 148 -15.02 4.25 0.01
C ILE A 148 -14.90 3.04 -0.95
N PRO A 149 -14.54 3.20 -2.24
CA PRO A 149 -14.31 2.07 -3.14
C PRO A 149 -13.27 1.08 -2.63
N GLY A 150 -12.16 1.56 -2.07
CA GLY A 150 -11.10 0.72 -1.53
C GLY A 150 -11.57 -0.17 -0.38
N ILE A 151 -12.36 0.40 0.55
CA ILE A 151 -12.97 -0.36 1.65
C ILE A 151 -13.98 -1.39 1.12
N ILE A 152 -14.84 -1.01 0.17
CA ILE A 152 -15.83 -1.92 -0.43
C ILE A 152 -15.13 -3.12 -1.07
N ILE A 153 -14.08 -2.88 -1.86
CA ILE A 153 -13.31 -3.95 -2.52
C ILE A 153 -12.62 -4.84 -1.49
N GLY A 154 -12.04 -4.24 -0.44
CA GLY A 154 -11.44 -4.98 0.67
C GLY A 154 -12.44 -5.90 1.37
N ILE A 155 -13.62 -5.39 1.74
CA ILE A 155 -14.68 -6.18 2.37
C ILE A 155 -15.19 -7.27 1.43
N ALA A 156 -15.38 -6.96 0.15
CA ALA A 156 -15.79 -7.95 -0.86
C ALA A 156 -14.78 -9.09 -0.97
N LEU A 157 -13.47 -8.78 -0.98
CA LEU A 157 -12.42 -9.80 -1.01
C LEU A 157 -12.36 -10.62 0.28
N MET A 158 -12.55 -10.01 1.45
CA MET A 158 -12.66 -10.75 2.72
C MET A 158 -13.86 -11.71 2.71
N LEU A 159 -15.00 -11.30 2.13
CA LEU A 159 -16.18 -12.13 2.00
C LEU A 159 -15.93 -13.32 1.06
N VAL A 160 -15.25 -13.10 -0.07
CA VAL A 160 -14.81 -14.18 -0.97
C VAL A 160 -13.83 -15.14 -0.27
N CYS A 161 -12.93 -14.62 0.57
CA CYS A 161 -12.03 -15.43 1.40
C CYS A 161 -12.82 -16.32 2.36
N TYR A 162 -13.80 -15.75 3.06
CA TYR A 162 -14.64 -16.49 4.00
C TYR A 162 -15.38 -17.65 3.33
N ILE A 163 -16.05 -17.36 2.19
CA ILE A 163 -16.84 -18.36 1.46
C ILE A 163 -15.92 -19.46 0.93
N THR A 164 -14.80 -19.09 0.32
CA THR A 164 -13.82 -20.05 -0.20
C THR A 164 -13.22 -20.90 0.90
N ALA A 165 -12.88 -20.30 2.04
CA ALA A 165 -12.31 -21.02 3.18
C ALA A 165 -13.29 -22.02 3.78
N ARG A 166 -14.58 -21.66 3.87
CA ARG A 166 -15.65 -22.59 4.26
C ARG A 166 -15.78 -23.74 3.28
N LYS A 167 -15.79 -23.48 1.97
CA LYS A 167 -15.91 -24.52 0.93
C LYS A 167 -14.71 -25.47 0.90
N ARG A 168 -13.50 -24.95 1.12
CA ARG A 168 -12.24 -25.72 1.10
C ARG A 168 -11.83 -26.27 2.47
N ASN A 169 -12.67 -26.08 3.50
CA ASN A 169 -12.43 -26.52 4.88
C ASN A 169 -11.06 -26.07 5.45
N TYR A 170 -10.65 -24.83 5.14
CA TYR A 170 -9.44 -24.27 5.76
C TYR A 170 -9.64 -24.04 7.26
N LYS A 171 -8.61 -24.36 8.04
CA LYS A 171 -8.64 -24.23 9.49
C LYS A 171 -8.47 -22.77 9.93
N THR A 172 -9.07 -22.45 11.06
CA THR A 172 -8.89 -21.19 11.77
C THR A 172 -7.47 -21.06 12.32
N MET A 173 -6.94 -19.84 12.36
CA MET A 173 -5.53 -19.58 12.65
C MET A 173 -5.19 -19.69 14.15
N THR A 174 -6.10 -19.20 14.98
CA THR A 174 -5.98 -19.07 16.44
C THR A 174 -7.37 -19.12 17.07
N ASP A 175 -7.43 -19.41 18.37
CA ASP A 175 -8.64 -19.15 19.15
C ASP A 175 -8.99 -17.66 19.15
N ARG A 176 -10.20 -17.33 19.61
CA ARG A 176 -10.61 -15.92 19.76
C ARG A 176 -9.54 -15.15 20.55
N PRO A 177 -8.98 -14.06 20.00
CA PRO A 177 -7.90 -13.33 20.63
C PRO A 177 -8.42 -12.71 21.92
N ARG A 178 -7.57 -12.66 22.94
CA ARG A 178 -7.88 -11.89 24.15
C ARG A 178 -7.78 -10.40 23.81
N PHE A 179 -8.59 -9.57 24.45
CA PHE A 179 -8.51 -8.11 24.29
C PHE A 179 -7.09 -7.57 24.57
N SER A 180 -6.36 -8.20 25.48
CA SER A 180 -4.95 -7.88 25.77
C SER A 180 -4.01 -8.09 24.58
N GLU A 181 -4.26 -9.09 23.73
CA GLU A 181 -3.44 -9.41 22.55
C GLU A 181 -3.67 -8.39 21.44
N VAL A 182 -4.94 -8.02 21.20
CA VAL A 182 -5.29 -6.96 20.25
C VAL A 182 -4.72 -5.61 20.69
N SER A 183 -4.84 -5.27 21.98
CA SER A 183 -4.27 -4.03 22.52
C SER A 183 -2.75 -3.99 22.41
N LYS A 184 -2.07 -5.13 22.63
CA LYS A 184 -0.62 -5.25 22.45
C LYS A 184 -0.23 -5.05 20.98
N ALA A 185 -0.88 -5.74 20.06
CA ALA A 185 -0.62 -5.60 18.62
C ALA A 185 -0.87 -4.17 18.12
N PHE A 186 -1.92 -3.51 18.63
CA PHE A 186 -2.19 -2.11 18.34
C PHE A 186 -1.08 -1.17 18.84
N LYS A 187 -0.60 -1.36 20.07
CA LYS A 187 0.52 -0.56 20.62
C LYS A 187 1.81 -0.77 19.83
N GLU A 188 2.10 -2.00 19.43
CA GLU A 188 3.29 -2.33 18.63
C GLU A 188 3.22 -1.79 17.20
N SER A 189 2.02 -1.69 16.62
CA SER A 189 1.76 -1.15 15.28
C SER A 189 1.41 0.33 15.26
N PHE A 190 1.34 0.99 16.42
CA PHE A 190 0.92 2.39 16.54
C PHE A 190 1.69 3.33 15.59
N TRP A 191 3.02 3.22 15.58
CA TRP A 191 3.88 4.04 14.71
C TRP A 191 3.70 3.72 13.22
N ALA A 192 3.27 2.50 12.87
CA ALA A 192 2.93 2.13 11.51
C ALA A 192 1.59 2.74 11.07
N LEU A 193 0.58 2.73 11.95
CA LEU A 193 -0.74 3.30 11.69
C LEU A 193 -0.74 4.83 11.62
N LEU A 194 0.26 5.49 12.22
CA LEU A 194 0.42 6.94 12.10
C LEU A 194 0.80 7.38 10.68
N VAL A 195 1.42 6.50 9.87
CA VAL A 195 1.88 6.89 8.51
C VAL A 195 0.73 7.40 7.64
N PRO A 196 -0.36 6.61 7.40
CA PRO A 196 -1.44 7.09 6.55
C PRO A 196 -2.15 8.30 7.16
N LEU A 197 -2.20 8.39 8.50
CA LEU A 197 -2.81 9.53 9.20
C LEU A 197 -2.01 10.83 9.01
N ILE A 198 -0.68 10.77 9.05
CA ILE A 198 0.18 11.93 8.80
C ILE A 198 0.07 12.37 7.34
N ILE A 199 0.12 11.43 6.40
CA ILE A 199 0.07 11.73 4.97
C ILE A 199 -1.30 12.27 4.59
N LEU A 200 -2.37 11.52 4.87
CA LEU A 200 -3.73 11.92 4.49
C LEU A 200 -4.24 13.09 5.33
N GLY A 201 -3.96 13.10 6.64
CA GLY A 201 -4.32 14.21 7.51
C GLY A 201 -3.60 15.50 7.14
N GLY A 202 -2.33 15.43 6.73
CA GLY A 202 -1.59 16.60 6.24
C GLY A 202 -2.12 17.13 4.91
N ILE A 203 -2.48 16.25 3.97
CA ILE A 203 -3.09 16.63 2.68
C ILE A 203 -4.47 17.26 2.91
N TYR A 204 -5.35 16.58 3.64
CA TYR A 204 -6.74 17.03 3.84
C TYR A 204 -6.83 18.23 4.79
N GLY A 205 -5.88 18.37 5.71
CA GLY A 205 -5.74 19.56 6.54
C GLY A 205 -5.17 20.77 5.80
N GLY A 206 -4.79 20.63 4.53
CA GLY A 206 -4.18 21.70 3.73
C GLY A 206 -2.78 22.10 4.19
N ILE A 207 -2.14 21.28 5.03
CA ILE A 207 -0.79 21.53 5.58
C ILE A 207 0.27 21.15 4.55
N PHE A 208 0.04 20.06 3.81
CA PHE A 208 0.97 19.53 2.82
C PHE A 208 0.30 19.35 1.46
N THR A 209 1.02 19.65 0.41
CA THR A 209 0.74 19.11 -0.93
C THR A 209 1.03 17.60 -0.96
N PRO A 210 0.51 16.84 -1.95
CA PRO A 210 0.82 15.42 -2.08
C PRO A 210 2.33 15.12 -2.16
N THR A 211 3.10 15.98 -2.80
CA THR A 211 4.56 15.84 -2.91
C THR A 211 5.25 16.04 -1.56
N GLU A 212 4.87 17.07 -0.80
CA GLU A 212 5.40 17.32 0.55
C GLU A 212 5.01 16.21 1.51
N ALA A 213 3.76 15.72 1.44
CA ALA A 213 3.28 14.62 2.25
C ALA A 213 4.07 13.32 1.97
N ALA A 214 4.40 13.05 0.70
CA ALA A 214 5.25 11.93 0.32
C ALA A 214 6.67 12.07 0.90
N ALA A 215 7.27 13.25 0.82
CA ALA A 215 8.59 13.53 1.41
C ALA A 215 8.59 13.37 2.94
N VAL A 216 7.56 13.86 3.63
CA VAL A 216 7.37 13.63 5.07
C VAL A 216 7.22 12.14 5.36
N GLY A 217 6.50 11.39 4.52
CA GLY A 217 6.40 9.94 4.60
C GLY A 217 7.75 9.22 4.52
N VAL A 218 8.64 9.64 3.62
CA VAL A 218 10.02 9.12 3.52
C VAL A 218 10.79 9.37 4.81
N ILE A 219 10.79 10.62 5.30
CA ILE A 219 11.51 11.00 6.52
C ILE A 219 10.99 10.22 7.72
N TYR A 220 9.66 10.13 7.85
CA TYR A 220 9.02 9.40 8.94
C TYR A 220 9.31 7.90 8.86
N GLY A 221 9.18 7.29 7.68
CA GLY A 221 9.47 5.87 7.47
C GLY A 221 10.92 5.53 7.80
N PHE A 222 11.85 6.39 7.39
CA PHE A 222 13.26 6.28 7.75
C PHE A 222 13.47 6.37 9.27
N PHE A 223 12.87 7.36 9.93
CA PHE A 223 12.99 7.57 11.36
C PHE A 223 12.44 6.39 12.16
N VAL A 224 11.21 5.97 11.87
CA VAL A 224 10.57 4.85 12.56
C VAL A 224 11.32 3.55 12.32
N GLY A 225 11.71 3.26 11.08
CA GLY A 225 12.46 2.05 10.76
C GLY A 225 13.84 1.99 11.43
N THR A 226 14.52 3.13 11.56
CA THR A 226 15.89 3.19 12.12
C THR A 226 15.91 3.29 13.65
N PHE A 227 15.10 4.18 14.24
CA PHE A 227 15.21 4.53 15.66
C PHE A 227 14.17 3.81 16.53
N VAL A 228 12.95 3.64 16.03
CA VAL A 228 11.84 3.06 16.81
C VAL A 228 11.85 1.54 16.68
N TYR A 229 11.78 1.03 15.45
CA TYR A 229 11.75 -0.39 15.16
C TYR A 229 13.14 -1.02 15.05
N ARG A 230 14.16 -0.20 14.75
CA ARG A 230 15.57 -0.62 14.68
C ARG A 230 15.81 -1.77 13.70
N GLU A 231 15.02 -1.81 12.63
CA GLU A 231 15.12 -2.81 11.57
C GLU A 231 15.86 -2.29 10.34
N LEU A 232 15.90 -0.97 10.13
CA LEU A 232 16.76 -0.36 9.10
C LEU A 232 18.17 -0.11 9.66
N LYS A 233 19.18 -0.74 9.04
CA LYS A 233 20.58 -0.35 9.24
C LYS A 233 20.95 0.65 8.14
N LEU A 234 21.74 1.67 8.49
CA LEU A 234 22.23 2.69 7.55
C LEU A 234 22.96 2.07 6.33
N LYS A 235 23.54 0.88 6.48
CA LYS A 235 24.21 0.13 5.40
C LYS A 235 23.24 -0.48 4.39
N ASP A 236 22.00 -0.75 4.81
CA ASP A 236 20.97 -1.34 3.96
C ASP A 236 20.24 -0.28 3.13
N LEU A 237 20.39 1.01 3.47
CA LEU A 237 19.85 2.13 2.67
C LEU A 237 20.40 2.18 1.25
N TYR A 238 21.64 1.74 1.02
CA TYR A 238 22.22 1.71 -0.33
C TYR A 238 21.55 0.68 -1.26
N LYS A 239 20.84 -0.29 -0.68
CA LYS A 239 20.15 -1.36 -1.43
C LYS A 239 18.67 -1.06 -1.69
N ILE A 240 18.14 0.00 -1.08
CA ILE A 240 16.75 0.46 -1.18
C ILE A 240 16.69 1.56 -2.24
#